data_AF-A0A4Q5TTH3-F1
#
_entry.id   AF-A0A4Q5TTH3-F1
#
_cell.length_a   1.000
_cell.length_b   1.000
_cell.length_c   1.000
_cell.angle_alpha   90.00
_cell.angle_beta   90.00
_cell.angle_gamma   90.00
#
_symmetry.space_group_name_H-M   'P 1'
#
loop_
_entity.id
_entity.type
_entity.pdbx_description
1 polymer ?
#
loop_
_entity_poly.entity_id
_entity_poly.type
_entity_poly.pdbx_seq_one_letter_code
_entity_poly.pdbx_strand_id
1 'polypeptide(L)'
;MYASLLDTEYLLDNTVIDKNVDVELLSMFIREAQDMNIQQVIGTTLYQKLMNDVFTTGAPIGNSYKILVDDYIIPCQCQWVVYHSLPYLNYKLTNISVSEKSSEHSNPTDLDTIKYLRDEQRNKAEFYSQRITEYICNNISSYPEYNNPNNTNEIRPKSNNYFGGIYLRK
;
A
#
# COMPACT_ATOMS: atom_id res chain seq x y z
N MET A 1 14.19 12.21 -6.68
CA MET A 1 14.47 10.76 -6.54
C MET A 1 13.43 10.21 -5.58
N TYR A 2 12.72 9.14 -5.94
CA TYR A 2 11.69 8.56 -5.08
C TYR A 2 12.33 7.52 -4.16
N ALA A 3 12.06 7.60 -2.86
CA ALA A 3 12.52 6.59 -1.89
C ALA A 3 11.42 5.53 -1.75
N SER A 4 11.71 4.31 -2.19
CA SER A 4 10.81 3.17 -1.95
C SER A 4 11.05 2.64 -0.54
N LEU A 5 9.98 2.43 0.22
CA LEU A 5 10.04 1.74 1.51
C LEU A 5 10.09 0.21 1.36
N LEU A 6 9.71 -0.28 0.19
CA LEU A 6 9.52 -1.69 -0.09
C LEU A 6 10.47 -2.13 -1.20
N ASP A 7 11.14 -3.26 -0.97
CA ASP A 7 11.93 -3.94 -1.99
C ASP A 7 11.05 -4.92 -2.78
N THR A 8 11.31 -5.01 -4.09
CA THR A 8 10.49 -5.84 -5.00
C THR A 8 10.67 -7.33 -4.70
N GLU A 9 11.85 -7.75 -4.26
CA GLU A 9 12.12 -9.15 -3.88
C GLU A 9 11.28 -9.56 -2.65
N TYR A 10 11.23 -8.70 -1.63
CA TYR A 10 10.37 -8.91 -0.47
C TYR A 10 8.89 -9.01 -0.85
N LEU A 11 8.43 -8.19 -1.80
CA LEU A 11 7.06 -8.26 -2.29
C LEU A 11 6.76 -9.61 -2.96
N LEU A 12 7.67 -10.11 -3.81
CA LEU A 12 7.48 -11.37 -4.51
C LEU A 12 7.48 -12.58 -3.57
N ASP A 13 8.28 -12.55 -2.51
CA ASP A 13 8.35 -13.66 -1.54
C ASP A 13 7.17 -13.68 -0.56
N ASN A 14 6.49 -12.53 -0.34
CA ASN A 14 5.41 -12.40 0.64
C ASN A 14 4.01 -12.26 0.01
N THR A 15 3.87 -12.35 -1.31
CA THR A 15 2.59 -12.20 -2.00
C THR A 15 2.33 -13.32 -3.00
N VAL A 16 1.10 -13.35 -3.53
CA VAL A 16 0.67 -14.31 -4.56
C VAL A 16 1.13 -13.94 -5.97
N ILE A 17 1.91 -12.86 -6.12
CA ILE A 17 2.40 -12.38 -7.40
C ILE A 17 3.52 -13.30 -7.88
N ASP A 18 3.41 -13.77 -9.12
CA ASP A 18 4.42 -14.63 -9.72
C ASP A 18 5.75 -13.88 -9.95
N LYS A 19 6.88 -14.57 -9.80
CA LYS A 19 8.23 -14.01 -10.01
C LYS A 19 8.49 -13.59 -11.46
N ASN A 20 7.66 -14.03 -12.41
CA ASN A 20 7.75 -13.68 -13.82
C ASN A 20 7.02 -12.36 -14.19
N VAL A 21 6.51 -11.61 -13.20
CA VAL A 21 5.88 -10.30 -13.45
C VAL A 21 6.93 -9.23 -13.69
N ASP A 22 6.61 -8.28 -14.58
CA ASP A 22 7.46 -7.15 -14.92
C ASP A 22 7.75 -6.26 -13.69
N VAL A 23 9.02 -6.13 -13.35
CA VAL A 23 9.52 -5.36 -12.20
C VAL A 23 9.23 -3.86 -12.35
N GLU A 24 9.26 -3.32 -13.57
CA GLU A 24 8.94 -1.90 -13.79
C GLU A 24 7.46 -1.64 -13.50
N LEU A 25 6.58 -2.55 -13.93
CA LEU A 25 5.16 -2.49 -13.64
C LEU A 25 4.90 -2.63 -12.12
N LEU A 26 5.59 -3.53 -11.44
CA LEU A 26 5.45 -3.66 -9.98
C LEU A 26 5.92 -2.40 -9.25
N SER A 27 7.03 -1.80 -9.67
CA SER A 27 7.55 -0.56 -9.07
C SER A 27 6.55 0.59 -9.14
N MET A 28 5.74 0.64 -10.20
CA MET A 28 4.70 1.66 -10.36
C MET A 28 3.56 1.48 -9.34
N PHE A 29 3.14 0.23 -9.09
CA PHE A 29 2.12 -0.08 -8.09
C PHE A 29 2.64 0.07 -6.67
N ILE A 30 3.91 -0.22 -6.42
CA ILE A 30 4.59 0.06 -5.14
C ILE A 30 4.48 1.54 -4.80
N ARG A 31 4.77 2.41 -5.78
CA ARG A 31 4.66 3.85 -5.64
C ARG A 31 3.22 4.30 -5.44
N GLU A 32 2.28 3.79 -6.23
CA GLU A 32 0.86 4.11 -6.12
C GLU A 32 0.30 3.75 -4.73
N ALA A 33 0.59 2.54 -4.25
CA ALA A 33 0.20 2.08 -2.92
C ALA A 33 0.78 2.96 -1.80
N GLN A 34 2.04 3.37 -1.94
CA GLN A 34 2.72 4.19 -0.95
C GLN A 34 2.16 5.61 -0.90
N ASP A 35 1.98 6.26 -2.04
CA ASP A 35 1.49 7.63 -2.13
C ASP A 35 -0.02 7.72 -1.80
N MET A 36 -0.83 6.75 -2.25
CA MET A 36 -2.28 6.79 -2.03
C MET A 36 -2.74 6.17 -0.72
N ASN A 37 -2.19 5.02 -0.33
CA ASN A 37 -2.70 4.25 0.81
C ASN A 37 -1.87 4.51 2.07
N ILE A 38 -0.55 4.33 2.00
CA ILE A 38 0.30 4.50 3.19
C ILE A 38 0.28 5.95 3.68
N GLN A 39 0.47 6.93 2.80
CA GLN A 39 0.42 8.35 3.18
C GLN A 39 -0.91 8.75 3.84
N GLN A 40 -2.04 8.15 3.42
CA GLN A 40 -3.34 8.40 4.04
C GLN A 40 -3.46 7.80 5.45
N VAL A 41 -2.79 6.69 5.73
CA VAL A 41 -2.82 6.01 7.03
C VAL A 41 -1.94 6.76 8.04
N ILE A 42 -0.70 7.09 7.67
CA ILE A 42 0.29 7.66 8.59
C ILE A 42 0.33 9.20 8.60
N GLY A 43 -0.25 9.85 7.60
CA GLY A 43 -0.24 11.30 7.44
C GLY A 43 1.02 11.85 6.76
N THR A 44 0.93 13.05 6.19
CA THR A 44 2.00 13.66 5.38
C THR A 44 3.29 13.92 6.19
N THR A 45 3.18 14.37 7.43
CA THR A 45 4.34 14.79 8.25
C THR A 45 5.24 13.61 8.61
N LEU A 46 4.64 12.51 9.09
CA LEU A 46 5.35 11.28 9.40
C LEU A 46 5.90 10.61 8.14
N TYR A 47 5.11 10.63 7.04
CA TYR A 47 5.57 10.12 5.74
C TYR A 47 6.82 10.86 5.24
N GLN A 48 6.81 12.19 5.24
CA GLN A 48 7.95 12.99 4.79
C GLN A 48 9.20 12.75 5.64
N LYS A 49 9.06 12.58 6.95
CA LYS A 49 10.18 12.21 7.82
C LYS A 49 10.78 10.87 7.40
N LEU A 50 9.97 9.82 7.28
CA LEU A 50 10.44 8.49 6.87
C LEU A 50 11.10 8.53 5.49
N MET A 51 10.54 9.28 4.54
CA MET A 51 11.11 9.45 3.21
C MET A 51 12.47 10.13 3.24
N ASN A 52 12.61 11.19 4.04
CA ASN A 52 13.87 11.90 4.19
C ASN A 52 14.93 11.02 4.86
N ASP A 53 14.55 10.23 5.86
CA ASP A 53 15.44 9.30 6.56
C ASP A 53 15.99 8.24 5.60
N VAL A 54 15.10 7.60 4.82
CA VAL A 54 15.47 6.60 3.82
C VAL A 54 16.29 7.22 2.70
N PHE A 55 15.95 8.43 2.23
CA PHE A 55 16.75 9.12 1.22
C PHE A 55 18.17 9.46 1.70
N THR A 56 18.31 9.83 2.97
CA THR A 56 19.59 10.31 3.53
C THR A 56 20.49 9.17 4.00
N THR A 57 19.90 8.10 4.56
CA THR A 57 20.65 7.03 5.24
C THR A 57 20.38 5.61 4.70
N GLY A 58 19.42 5.47 3.79
CA GLY A 58 18.98 4.17 3.25
C GLY A 58 17.98 3.41 4.14
N ALA A 59 17.68 3.89 5.35
CA ALA A 59 16.71 3.28 6.26
C ALA A 59 16.06 4.33 7.19
N PRO A 60 14.93 4.03 7.86
CA PRO A 60 14.37 4.90 8.89
C PRO A 60 15.34 5.11 10.05
N ILE A 61 15.45 6.35 10.56
CA ILE A 61 16.39 6.67 11.64
C ILE A 61 15.70 6.45 13.00
N GLY A 62 16.19 5.47 13.75
CA GLY A 62 15.74 5.16 15.11
C GLY A 62 14.95 3.85 15.20
N ASN A 63 15.11 3.14 16.32
CA ASN A 63 14.58 1.78 16.48
C ASN A 63 13.04 1.72 16.36
N SER A 64 12.33 2.70 16.91
CA SER A 64 10.86 2.76 16.82
C SER A 64 10.37 2.93 15.38
N TYR A 65 10.99 3.82 14.60
CA TYR A 65 10.64 4.04 13.19
C TYR A 65 11.00 2.84 12.32
N LYS A 66 12.11 2.14 12.63
CA LYS A 66 12.47 0.90 11.95
C LYS A 66 11.44 -0.20 12.20
N ILE A 67 11.03 -0.41 13.45
CA ILE A 67 9.96 -1.36 13.81
C ILE A 67 8.64 -1.00 13.11
N LEU A 68 8.29 0.29 13.09
CA LEU A 68 7.07 0.75 12.39
C LEU A 68 7.12 0.40 10.90
N VAL A 69 8.26 0.61 10.24
CA VAL A 69 8.40 0.36 8.81
C VAL A 69 8.44 -1.14 8.51
N ASP A 70 9.34 -1.87 9.17
CA ASP A 70 9.59 -3.30 8.92
C ASP A 70 8.39 -4.17 9.27
N ASP A 71 7.79 -3.97 10.45
CA ASP A 71 6.78 -4.90 10.99
C ASP A 71 5.34 -4.50 10.62
N TYR A 72 5.10 -3.24 10.25
CA TYR A 72 3.74 -2.73 10.02
C TYR A 72 3.53 -2.10 8.64
N ILE A 73 4.35 -1.15 8.21
CA ILE A 73 4.16 -0.44 6.93
C ILE A 73 4.44 -1.36 5.75
N ILE A 74 5.56 -2.08 5.75
CA ILE A 74 5.98 -2.98 4.65
C ILE A 74 4.91 -4.06 4.40
N PRO A 75 4.41 -4.82 5.40
CA PRO A 75 3.37 -5.81 5.18
C PRO A 75 2.06 -5.22 4.65
N CYS A 76 1.68 -4.02 5.12
CA CYS A 76 0.49 -3.32 4.63
C CYS A 76 0.66 -2.89 3.16
N GLN A 77 1.81 -2.32 2.82
CA GLN A 77 2.13 -1.89 1.47
C GLN A 77 2.09 -3.06 0.50
N CYS A 78 2.64 -4.23 0.86
CA CYS A 78 2.53 -5.45 0.05
C CYS A 78 1.07 -5.78 -0.30
N GLN A 79 0.15 -5.71 0.67
CA GLN A 79 -1.25 -6.02 0.40
C GLN A 79 -1.93 -4.99 -0.51
N TRP A 80 -1.59 -3.70 -0.37
CA TRP A 80 -2.09 -2.64 -1.25
C TRP A 80 -1.53 -2.73 -2.67
N VAL A 81 -0.27 -3.16 -2.83
CA VAL A 81 0.31 -3.38 -4.16
C VAL A 81 -0.44 -4.48 -4.90
N VAL A 82 -0.74 -5.61 -4.24
CA VAL A 82 -1.54 -6.68 -4.83
C VAL A 82 -2.92 -6.16 -5.24
N TYR A 83 -3.57 -5.36 -4.38
CA TYR A 83 -4.87 -4.75 -4.68
C TYR A 83 -4.85 -3.88 -5.95
N HIS A 84 -3.81 -3.07 -6.12
CA HIS A 84 -3.66 -2.21 -7.30
C HIS A 84 -3.21 -2.99 -8.54
N SER A 85 -2.40 -4.03 -8.38
CA SER A 85 -1.91 -4.83 -9.51
C SER A 85 -2.99 -5.73 -10.12
N LEU A 86 -3.89 -6.28 -9.29
CA LEU A 86 -4.95 -7.22 -9.71
C LEU A 86 -5.69 -6.86 -11.01
N PRO A 87 -6.23 -5.63 -11.18
CA PRO A 87 -6.90 -5.26 -12.43
C PRO A 87 -5.96 -5.21 -13.64
N TYR A 88 -4.70 -4.80 -13.48
CA TYR A 88 -3.77 -4.59 -14.60
C TYR A 88 -2.94 -5.82 -14.97
N LEU A 89 -2.98 -6.88 -14.15
CA LEU A 89 -2.36 -8.16 -14.53
C LEU A 89 -3.06 -8.76 -15.76
N ASN A 90 -4.39 -8.68 -15.80
CA ASN A 90 -5.23 -9.22 -16.89
C ASN A 90 -5.38 -8.27 -18.09
N TYR A 91 -5.31 -6.96 -17.87
CA TYR A 91 -5.49 -5.96 -18.93
C TYR A 91 -4.18 -5.26 -19.27
N LYS A 92 -3.78 -5.33 -20.55
CA LYS A 92 -2.70 -4.52 -21.09
C LYS A 92 -3.30 -3.32 -21.81
N LEU A 93 -2.99 -2.13 -21.30
CA LEU A 93 -3.26 -0.87 -21.99
C LEU A 93 -2.23 -0.72 -23.11
N THR A 94 -2.69 -0.67 -24.36
CA THR A 94 -1.85 -0.34 -25.52
C THR A 94 -2.36 0.94 -26.16
N ASN A 95 -1.54 1.59 -26.98
CA ASN A 95 -1.93 2.82 -27.68
C ASN A 95 -3.13 2.65 -28.63
N ILE A 96 -3.57 1.42 -28.90
CA ILE A 96 -4.60 1.09 -29.89
C ILE A 96 -5.85 0.53 -29.20
N SER A 97 -5.68 -0.36 -28.21
CA SER A 97 -6.80 -0.97 -27.50
C SER A 97 -6.42 -1.43 -26.09
N VAL A 98 -7.44 -1.61 -25.25
CA VAL A 98 -7.32 -2.38 -24.01
C VAL A 98 -7.41 -3.85 -24.40
N SER A 99 -6.31 -4.59 -24.26
CA SER A 99 -6.23 -6.00 -24.60
C SER A 99 -6.25 -6.85 -23.33
N GLU A 100 -7.18 -7.79 -23.27
CA GLU A 100 -7.21 -8.81 -22.22
C GLU A 100 -6.24 -9.94 -22.58
N LYS A 101 -5.34 -10.29 -21.65
CA LYS A 101 -4.41 -11.41 -21.85
C LYS A 101 -5.19 -12.71 -21.73
N SER A 102 -5.34 -13.42 -22.85
CA SER A 102 -5.75 -14.83 -22.87
C SER A 102 -4.59 -15.64 -23.46
N SER A 103 -4.27 -16.78 -22.85
CA SER A 103 -3.40 -17.77 -23.50
C SER A 103 -4.26 -18.69 -24.38
N GLU A 104 -3.65 -19.31 -25.40
CA GLU A 104 -4.34 -20.24 -26.32
C GLU A 104 -5.02 -21.44 -25.61
N HIS A 105 -4.71 -21.67 -24.34
CA HIS A 105 -5.28 -22.73 -23.51
C HIS A 105 -5.98 -22.25 -22.24
N SER A 106 -6.07 -20.93 -21.99
CA SER A 106 -6.71 -20.38 -20.80
C SER A 106 -7.89 -19.49 -21.16
N ASN A 107 -9.05 -19.77 -20.57
CA ASN A 107 -10.14 -18.82 -20.57
C ASN A 107 -9.76 -17.62 -19.69
N PRO A 108 -10.01 -16.37 -20.13
CA PRO A 108 -9.84 -15.20 -19.29
C PRO A 108 -10.71 -15.34 -18.02
N THR A 109 -10.20 -14.84 -16.90
CA THR A 109 -10.90 -14.92 -15.61
C THR A 109 -12.12 -14.02 -15.65
N ASP A 110 -13.26 -14.53 -15.19
CA ASP A 110 -14.50 -13.76 -15.15
C ASP A 110 -14.37 -12.52 -14.26
N LEU A 111 -14.97 -11.42 -14.71
CA LEU A 111 -14.85 -10.11 -14.07
C LEU A 111 -15.40 -10.12 -12.64
N ASP A 112 -16.40 -10.95 -12.34
CA ASP A 112 -16.93 -11.09 -10.99
C ASP A 112 -15.97 -11.85 -10.05
N THR A 113 -15.19 -12.80 -10.57
CA THR A 113 -14.11 -13.45 -9.81
C THR A 113 -13.01 -12.45 -9.48
N ILE A 114 -12.64 -11.58 -10.42
CA ILE A 114 -11.65 -10.52 -10.19
C ILE A 114 -12.15 -9.53 -9.13
N LYS A 115 -13.42 -9.11 -9.18
CA LYS A 115 -14.02 -8.26 -8.14
C LYS A 115 -13.93 -8.90 -6.76
N TYR A 116 -14.30 -10.18 -6.65
CA TYR A 116 -14.22 -10.93 -5.40
C TYR A 116 -12.80 -10.97 -4.83
N LEU A 117 -11.80 -11.30 -5.67
CA LEU A 117 -10.39 -11.32 -5.26
C LEU A 117 -9.91 -9.93 -4.83
N ARG A 118 -10.32 -8.89 -5.56
CA ARG A 118 -9.99 -7.50 -5.24
C ARG A 118 -10.60 -7.06 -3.91
N ASP A 119 -11.83 -7.42 -3.63
CA ASP A 119 -12.51 -7.12 -2.37
C ASP A 119 -11.90 -7.89 -1.20
N GLU A 120 -11.53 -9.16 -1.39
CA GLU A 120 -10.83 -9.95 -0.38
C GLU A 120 -9.46 -9.32 -0.04
N GLN A 121 -8.72 -8.92 -1.08
CA GLN A 121 -7.43 -8.27 -0.93
C GLN A 121 -7.55 -6.90 -0.25
N ARG A 122 -8.60 -6.14 -0.58
CA ARG A 122 -8.93 -4.88 0.07
C ARG A 122 -9.18 -5.08 1.55
N ASN A 123 -9.98 -6.07 1.95
CA ASN A 123 -10.27 -6.34 3.35
C ASN A 123 -8.99 -6.66 4.16
N LYS A 124 -8.07 -7.45 3.57
CA LYS A 124 -6.74 -7.69 4.15
C LYS A 124 -5.95 -6.39 4.30
N ALA A 125 -5.90 -5.59 3.25
CA ALA A 125 -5.16 -4.33 3.25
C ALA A 125 -5.72 -3.32 4.28
N GLU A 126 -7.05 -3.20 4.39
CA GLU A 126 -7.70 -2.35 5.41
C GLU A 126 -7.40 -2.83 6.84
N PHE A 127 -7.35 -4.14 7.07
CA PHE A 127 -6.94 -4.70 8.37
C PHE A 127 -5.49 -4.32 8.73
N TYR A 128 -4.54 -4.46 7.81
CA TYR A 128 -3.15 -4.06 8.06
C TYR A 128 -3.00 -2.54 8.24
N SER A 129 -3.76 -1.73 7.48
CA SER A 129 -3.84 -0.29 7.68
C SER A 129 -4.32 0.06 9.09
N GLN A 130 -5.36 -0.60 9.58
CA GLN A 130 -5.87 -0.42 10.93
C GLN A 130 -4.82 -0.75 11.99
N ARG A 131 -4.08 -1.84 11.82
CA ARG A 131 -2.98 -2.21 12.74
C ARG A 131 -1.88 -1.16 12.81
N ILE A 132 -1.55 -0.50 11.70
CA ILE A 132 -0.58 0.62 11.71
C ILE A 132 -1.11 1.76 12.58
N THR A 133 -2.34 2.20 12.35
CA THR A 133 -2.96 3.29 13.12
C THR A 133 -3.02 2.96 14.61
N GLU A 134 -3.43 1.74 14.96
CA GLU A 134 -3.47 1.29 16.37
C GLU A 134 -2.09 1.26 17.01
N TYR A 135 -1.08 0.77 16.31
CA TYR A 135 0.29 0.72 16.82
C TYR A 135 0.87 2.12 17.06
N ILE A 136 0.65 3.06 16.13
CA ILE A 136 1.10 4.46 16.30
C ILE A 136 0.36 5.12 17.47
N CYS A 137 -0.97 4.95 17.56
CA CYS A 137 -1.76 5.49 18.66
C CYS A 137 -1.32 4.96 20.03
N ASN A 138 -0.97 3.68 20.14
CA ASN A 138 -0.49 3.08 21.38
C ASN A 138 0.94 3.55 21.76
N ASN A 139 1.73 4.02 20.79
CA ASN A 139 3.12 4.43 20.98
C ASN A 139 3.33 5.91 20.63
N ILE A 140 2.33 6.74 20.89
CA ILE A 140 2.27 8.11 20.36
C ILE A 140 3.42 9.00 20.82
N SER A 141 4.00 8.71 21.99
CA SER A 141 5.19 9.40 22.50
C SER A 141 6.44 9.16 21.63
N SER A 142 6.49 8.05 20.90
CA SER A 142 7.56 7.72 19.95
C SER A 142 7.35 8.35 18.58
N TYR A 143 6.15 8.88 18.28
CA TYR A 143 5.77 9.42 16.98
C TYR A 143 5.14 10.81 17.11
N PRO A 144 5.89 11.83 17.59
CA PRO A 144 5.36 13.18 17.78
C PRO A 144 4.88 13.84 16.47
N GLU A 145 5.39 13.38 15.32
CA GLU A 145 5.01 13.89 13.99
C GLU A 145 3.60 13.46 13.57
N TYR A 146 3.03 12.42 14.18
CA TYR A 146 1.70 11.91 13.84
C TYR A 146 0.57 12.85 14.29
N ASN A 147 0.76 13.55 15.41
CA ASN A 147 -0.25 14.44 16.00
C ASN A 147 -0.13 15.91 15.59
N ASN A 148 0.98 16.30 14.95
CA ASN A 148 1.28 17.68 14.60
C ASN A 148 1.40 17.84 13.08
N PRO A 149 0.28 17.96 12.35
CA PRO A 149 0.34 18.43 10.97
C PRO A 149 0.92 19.85 11.00
N ASN A 150 2.09 20.04 10.39
CA ASN A 150 2.79 21.32 10.41
C ASN A 150 2.03 22.39 9.60
N ASN A 151 1.09 21.98 8.72
CA ASN A 151 0.30 22.88 7.88
C ASN A 151 -1.14 22.40 7.62
N THR A 152 -2.02 23.33 7.25
CA THR A 152 -3.44 23.09 6.89
C THR A 152 -3.64 22.24 5.63
N ASN A 153 -2.63 22.13 4.76
CA ASN A 153 -2.69 21.42 3.48
C ASN A 153 -2.14 19.98 3.54
N GLU A 154 -1.84 19.47 4.73
CA GLU A 154 -1.30 18.13 4.94
C GLU A 154 -2.42 17.09 5.08
N ILE A 155 -2.23 15.91 4.50
CA ILE A 155 -3.15 14.78 4.65
C ILE A 155 -3.07 14.34 6.11
N ARG A 156 -4.19 14.47 6.82
CA ARG A 156 -4.31 13.99 8.19
C ARG A 156 -4.44 12.46 8.21
N PRO A 157 -3.78 11.79 9.16
CA PRO A 157 -3.91 10.34 9.26
C PRO A 157 -5.35 9.94 9.53
N LYS A 158 -5.81 8.89 8.85
CA LYS A 158 -7.15 8.33 9.05
C LYS A 158 -7.20 7.55 10.36
N SER A 159 -8.20 7.89 11.19
CA SER A 159 -8.48 7.16 12.44
C SER A 159 -9.28 5.88 12.21
N ASN A 160 -10.01 5.79 11.09
CA ASN A 160 -10.72 4.60 10.65
C ASN A 160 -10.30 4.28 9.22
N ASN A 161 -9.68 3.11 9.04
CA ASN A 161 -9.17 2.68 7.73
C ASN A 161 -10.16 1.79 6.96
N TYR A 162 -11.29 1.42 7.58
CA TYR A 162 -12.34 0.68 6.90
C TYR A 162 -13.17 1.61 6.01
N PHE A 163 -13.35 1.21 4.75
CA PHE A 163 -14.13 2.01 3.79
C PHE A 163 -15.65 1.84 3.95
N GLY A 164 -16.08 0.86 4.73
CA GLY A 164 -17.48 0.63 5.08
C GLY A 164 -17.88 1.34 6.36
N GLY A 165 -18.69 2.40 6.25
CA GLY A 165 -19.47 2.87 7.40
C GLY A 165 -20.52 1.81 7.75
N ILE A 166 -20.68 1.49 9.04
CA ILE A 166 -21.85 0.75 9.51
C ILE A 166 -23.07 1.64 9.24
N TYR A 167 -23.87 1.30 8.23
CA TYR A 167 -25.13 1.97 7.98
C TYR A 167 -26.18 1.41 8.95
N LEU A 168 -26.33 2.04 10.12
CA LEU A 168 -27.47 1.78 10.99
C LEU A 168 -28.69 2.45 10.35
N ARG A 169 -29.52 1.65 9.68
CA ARG A 169 -30.87 2.05 9.27
C ARG A 169 -31.64 2.45 10.53
N LYS A 170 -31.96 3.73 10.66
CA LYS A 170 -32.95 4.22 11.64
C LYS A 170 -34.31 3.59 11.38
#